data_AF-A0A1G0JZQ7-F1
#
_entry.id   AF-A0A1G0JZQ7-F1
#
_cell.length_a   1.000
_cell.length_b   1.000
_cell.length_c   1.000
_cell.angle_alpha   90.00
_cell.angle_beta   90.00
_cell.angle_gamma   90.00
#
_symmetry.space_group_name_H-M   'P 1'
#
loop_
_entity.id
_entity.type
_entity.pdbx_description
1 polymer ?
#
loop_
_entity_poly.entity_id
_entity_poly.type
_entity_poly.pdbx_seq_one_letter_code
_entity_poly.pdbx_strand_id
1 'polypeptide(L)'
;MQLGGKMENLNAGARRPRDLVVLLHAWGYTARHMGLIKKLVEAEWARLGREALVEVPEVGVQSFSFKNPLDCARDLVDRIDLLWSKSQPGGFDEIILLGHSIGALIVRKAFVMACGSQEEAPIECAGFESPRPWAGRVARIVLLAGMNRGWSFSHHITPWRALGWLIGIQFSRLCMLVSGGRRMPVVYAIRRGSPFITNLRLQWLAMHKLVGSVVPRNATTVQLLGSVDDMVAPEDNIDLASGGDFFYLDVPKSGHANVIEVDNSEAGQARSKVLTRALTASRDDLARWTVIPTDQGIQKIDERITDVVFVIHGIRDEGYWTHKIARTVEEVERMRNRDKDLLNIQRGESERISKRYIKSETSSYGYFAMLPFLLPGVRRQRMEWLMDRYTENKARYPNASFSFVGHSHGTYMLARALLDYRCVQFKNVVFAGSVVRRDYKWRDVIGSQVGSVLNFVATSDWVVAIFPKALQTIRFQDLGSAGHDGFIQTSDTVGLEEVRFVPGQHGAALKERYWTAIADFVLDGKTPEIQPVRRERYWAIVFAGLLAPLIWLVIALCLAAIGLHILAPSWAGDFHAWLLGISPHAVGEVLSLVVPESGSTTWAASKQSIYFLLYVLVCWRILTRV
;
A
#
# COMPACT_ATOMS: atom_id res chain seq x y z
N MET A 1 19.16 -8.16 -73.84
CA MET A 1 19.87 -7.67 -72.64
C MET A 1 19.22 -6.36 -72.16
N GLN A 2 18.64 -6.41 -70.95
CA GLN A 2 18.28 -5.31 -70.02
C GLN A 2 17.36 -4.20 -70.59
N LEU A 3 16.04 -4.16 -70.33
CA LEU A 3 15.34 -4.19 -69.03
C LEU A 3 16.03 -3.30 -67.97
N GLY A 4 15.75 -2.00 -68.04
CA GLY A 4 16.08 -0.99 -67.04
C GLY A 4 14.94 0.01 -66.90
N GLY A 5 13.73 -0.49 -66.65
CA GLY A 5 12.54 0.32 -66.41
C GLY A 5 12.20 0.37 -64.92
N LYS A 6 11.85 1.57 -64.44
CA LYS A 6 10.95 1.82 -63.32
C LYS A 6 11.27 1.10 -62.00
N MET A 7 12.11 1.67 -61.16
CA MET A 7 12.06 1.42 -59.71
C MET A 7 12.52 2.59 -58.82
N GLU A 8 12.29 3.83 -59.24
CA GLU A 8 12.43 5.01 -58.37
C GLU A 8 11.22 5.93 -58.56
N ASN A 9 10.19 5.74 -57.72
CA ASN A 9 9.15 6.71 -57.33
C ASN A 9 7.83 6.01 -56.92
N LEU A 10 7.86 5.23 -55.83
CA LEU A 10 6.63 4.74 -55.18
C LEU A 10 6.60 4.95 -53.66
N ASN A 11 7.39 5.88 -53.10
CA ASN A 11 7.32 6.24 -51.67
C ASN A 11 7.16 7.75 -51.39
N ALA A 12 6.74 8.52 -52.39
CA ALA A 12 6.34 9.92 -52.19
C ALA A 12 4.85 9.99 -51.85
N GLY A 13 4.50 10.21 -50.58
CA GLY A 13 3.18 10.74 -50.22
C GLY A 13 2.45 10.18 -49.00
N ALA A 14 2.99 9.20 -48.27
CA ALA A 14 2.41 8.88 -46.96
C ALA A 14 2.80 9.99 -45.97
N ARG A 15 1.87 10.91 -45.70
CA ARG A 15 2.02 11.85 -44.58
C ARG A 15 2.28 11.01 -43.32
N ARG A 16 3.33 11.39 -42.58
CA ARG A 16 3.64 10.70 -41.32
C ARG A 16 2.60 11.12 -40.29
N PRO A 17 2.13 10.19 -39.45
CA PRO A 17 1.10 10.47 -38.46
C PRO A 17 1.57 11.60 -37.53
N ARG A 18 0.65 12.52 -37.25
CA ARG A 18 0.89 13.69 -36.42
C ARG A 18 0.62 13.41 -34.95
N ASP A 19 -0.36 12.55 -34.66
CA ASP A 19 -0.72 12.19 -33.30
C ASP A 19 -0.25 10.78 -32.93
N LEU A 20 -0.08 10.52 -31.64
CA LEU A 20 0.14 9.18 -31.09
C LEU A 20 -0.98 8.85 -30.09
N VAL A 21 -1.64 7.71 -30.28
CA VAL A 21 -2.61 7.17 -29.32
C VAL A 21 -2.10 5.82 -28.82
N VAL A 22 -1.90 5.70 -27.51
CA VAL A 22 -1.39 4.48 -26.88
C VAL A 22 -2.49 3.81 -26.07
N LEU A 23 -2.78 2.53 -26.33
CA LEU A 23 -3.85 1.77 -25.68
C LEU A 23 -3.28 0.61 -24.87
N LEU A 24 -3.56 0.57 -23.55
CA LEU A 24 -3.16 -0.55 -22.69
C LEU A 24 -4.35 -1.39 -22.23
N HIS A 25 -4.17 -2.71 -22.23
CA HIS A 25 -5.16 -3.69 -21.82
C HIS A 25 -5.16 -3.94 -20.29
N ALA A 26 -6.24 -4.58 -19.82
CA ALA A 26 -6.41 -4.99 -18.43
C ALA A 26 -5.57 -6.22 -18.02
N TRP A 27 -5.63 -6.53 -16.71
CA TRP A 27 -5.06 -7.74 -16.14
C TRP A 27 -5.72 -8.99 -16.72
N GLY A 28 -4.91 -9.98 -17.08
CA GLY A 28 -5.39 -11.20 -17.72
C GLY A 28 -5.77 -11.04 -19.20
N TYR A 29 -5.76 -9.82 -19.74
CA TYR A 29 -5.97 -9.55 -21.17
C TYR A 29 -4.65 -9.44 -21.91
N THR A 30 -4.75 -9.23 -23.22
CA THR A 30 -3.65 -9.00 -24.17
C THR A 30 -4.01 -7.85 -25.09
N ALA A 31 -3.06 -7.34 -25.88
CA ALA A 31 -3.27 -6.27 -26.84
C ALA A 31 -4.45 -6.54 -27.81
N ARG A 32 -4.76 -7.81 -28.11
CA ARG A 32 -5.88 -8.19 -28.98
C ARG A 32 -7.25 -7.72 -28.45
N HIS A 33 -7.41 -7.67 -27.14
CA HIS A 33 -8.67 -7.27 -26.51
C HIS A 33 -8.99 -5.79 -26.70
N MET A 34 -7.98 -4.96 -26.99
CA MET A 34 -8.16 -3.54 -27.30
C MET A 34 -8.51 -3.31 -28.78
N GLY A 35 -8.74 -4.37 -29.57
CA GLY A 35 -8.97 -4.27 -31.01
C GLY A 35 -10.20 -3.43 -31.40
N LEU A 36 -11.30 -3.49 -30.64
CA LEU A 36 -12.48 -2.67 -30.89
C LEU A 36 -12.22 -1.19 -30.58
N ILE A 37 -11.52 -0.91 -29.48
CA ILE A 37 -11.12 0.44 -29.10
C ILE A 37 -10.16 1.03 -30.14
N LYS A 38 -9.19 0.24 -30.61
CA LYS A 38 -8.28 0.64 -31.69
C LYS A 38 -9.05 1.07 -32.94
N LYS A 39 -9.99 0.23 -33.41
CA LYS A 39 -10.83 0.54 -34.57
C LYS A 39 -11.66 1.80 -34.38
N LEU A 40 -12.22 2.00 -33.19
CA LEU A 40 -12.97 3.21 -32.84
C LEU A 40 -12.08 4.46 -32.95
N VAL A 41 -10.89 4.43 -32.34
CA VAL A 41 -9.93 5.54 -32.40
C VAL A 41 -9.55 5.84 -33.85
N GLU A 42 -9.20 4.82 -34.64
CA GLU A 42 -8.85 4.99 -36.05
C GLU A 42 -9.99 5.62 -36.86
N ALA A 43 -11.22 5.17 -36.64
CA ALA A 43 -12.41 5.72 -37.31
C ALA A 43 -12.68 7.18 -36.91
N GLU A 44 -12.55 7.52 -35.62
CA GLU A 44 -12.76 8.90 -35.14
C GLU A 44 -11.67 9.85 -35.63
N TRP A 45 -10.40 9.42 -35.68
CA TRP A 45 -9.33 10.24 -36.23
C TRP A 45 -9.52 10.49 -37.73
N ALA A 46 -9.90 9.45 -38.48
CA ALA A 46 -10.24 9.60 -39.89
C ALA A 46 -11.42 10.57 -40.10
N ARG A 47 -12.46 10.49 -39.26
CA ARG A 47 -13.62 11.41 -39.29
C ARG A 47 -13.22 12.86 -39.02
N LEU A 48 -12.24 13.09 -38.15
CA LEU A 48 -11.70 14.40 -37.84
C LEU A 48 -10.66 14.89 -38.87
N GLY A 49 -10.34 14.10 -39.89
CA GLY A 49 -9.29 14.43 -40.87
C GLY A 49 -7.88 14.47 -40.25
N ARG A 50 -7.67 13.76 -39.13
CA ARG A 50 -6.39 13.65 -38.43
C ARG A 50 -5.74 12.30 -38.72
N GLU A 51 -4.42 12.26 -38.71
CA GLU A 51 -3.64 11.02 -38.83
C GLU A 51 -2.98 10.69 -37.49
N ALA A 52 -3.35 9.55 -36.91
CA ALA A 52 -2.76 9.05 -35.67
C ALA A 52 -2.05 7.72 -35.88
N LEU A 53 -0.91 7.56 -35.21
CA LEU A 53 -0.33 6.25 -34.93
C LEU A 53 -1.03 5.67 -33.72
N VAL A 54 -1.77 4.58 -33.89
CA VAL A 54 -2.43 3.88 -32.77
C VAL A 54 -1.59 2.66 -32.35
N GLU A 55 -0.93 2.76 -31.20
CA GLU A 55 -0.07 1.73 -30.64
C GLU A 55 -0.78 0.97 -29.51
N VAL A 56 -0.69 -0.36 -29.55
CA VAL A 56 -1.28 -1.23 -28.53
C VAL A 56 -0.22 -2.21 -28.04
N PRO A 57 0.68 -1.77 -27.14
CA PRO A 57 1.78 -2.61 -26.69
C PRO A 57 1.26 -3.72 -25.76
N GLU A 58 1.91 -4.87 -25.82
CA GLU A 58 1.65 -5.94 -24.86
C GLU A 58 2.31 -5.58 -23.53
N VAL A 59 1.50 -5.42 -22.48
CA VAL A 59 1.98 -5.14 -21.14
C VAL A 59 2.00 -6.47 -20.41
N GLY A 60 3.12 -6.85 -19.80
CA GLY A 60 3.32 -8.17 -19.18
C GLY A 60 2.51 -8.37 -17.88
N VAL A 61 1.19 -8.22 -17.95
CA VAL A 61 0.23 -8.23 -16.83
C VAL A 61 -0.82 -9.34 -17.00
N GLN A 62 -0.48 -10.43 -17.69
CA GLN A 62 -1.34 -11.61 -17.80
C GLN A 62 -1.59 -12.26 -16.42
N SER A 63 -2.57 -13.15 -16.30
CA SER A 63 -3.14 -13.62 -15.02
C SER A 63 -2.12 -14.18 -14.01
N PHE A 64 -1.05 -14.82 -14.49
CA PHE A 64 0.01 -15.39 -13.66
C PHE A 64 1.34 -14.63 -13.73
N SER A 65 1.32 -13.40 -14.25
CA SER A 65 2.53 -12.59 -14.33
C SER A 65 3.05 -12.21 -12.94
N PHE A 66 4.37 -12.28 -12.79
CA PHE A 66 5.13 -11.79 -11.64
C PHE A 66 5.94 -10.53 -11.97
N LYS A 67 5.68 -9.91 -13.13
CA LYS A 67 6.37 -8.70 -13.55
C LYS A 67 6.02 -7.55 -12.60
N ASN A 68 7.02 -6.75 -12.25
CA ASN A 68 6.80 -5.56 -11.42
C ASN A 68 6.04 -4.51 -12.25
N PRO A 69 4.92 -3.95 -11.75
CA PRO A 69 4.18 -2.92 -12.47
C PRO A 69 5.02 -1.65 -12.75
N LEU A 70 6.03 -1.35 -11.93
CA LEU A 70 6.98 -0.27 -12.21
C LEU A 70 7.79 -0.53 -13.49
N ASP A 71 8.24 -1.78 -13.70
CA ASP A 71 8.97 -2.14 -14.92
C ASP A 71 8.05 -2.10 -16.13
N CYS A 72 6.77 -2.49 -15.99
CA CYS A 72 5.77 -2.31 -17.05
C CYS A 72 5.62 -0.84 -17.46
N ALA A 73 5.64 0.09 -16.50
CA ALA A 73 5.57 1.52 -16.77
C ALA A 73 6.87 2.05 -17.42
N ARG A 74 8.04 1.57 -16.98
CA ARG A 74 9.33 1.91 -17.62
C ARG A 74 9.35 1.45 -19.08
N ASP A 75 9.01 0.20 -19.35
CA ASP A 75 8.99 -0.35 -20.70
C ASP A 75 8.06 0.44 -21.63
N LEU A 76 6.95 0.96 -21.09
CA LEU A 76 6.05 1.82 -21.83
C LEU A 76 6.69 3.18 -22.16
N VAL A 77 7.40 3.80 -21.22
CA VAL A 77 8.15 5.03 -21.50
C VAL A 77 9.21 4.77 -22.57
N ASP A 78 9.99 3.69 -22.45
CA ASP A 78 11.02 3.33 -23.42
C ASP A 78 10.42 3.10 -24.82
N ARG A 79 9.21 2.51 -24.87
CA ARG A 79 8.47 2.33 -26.13
C ARG A 79 8.06 3.68 -26.73
N ILE A 80 7.56 4.61 -25.93
CA ILE A 80 7.18 5.95 -26.42
C ILE A 80 8.42 6.73 -26.84
N ASP A 81 9.55 6.64 -26.12
CA ASP A 81 10.84 7.23 -26.51
C ASP A 81 11.31 6.71 -27.88
N LEU A 82 11.16 5.40 -28.13
CA LEU A 82 11.47 4.80 -29.43
C LEU A 82 10.54 5.31 -30.55
N LEU A 83 9.24 5.46 -30.28
CA LEU A 83 8.30 6.00 -31.26
C LEU A 83 8.57 7.48 -31.55
N TRP A 84 8.88 8.25 -30.51
CA TRP A 84 9.25 9.66 -30.61
C TRP A 84 10.50 9.84 -31.45
N SER A 85 11.56 9.06 -31.22
CA SER A 85 12.80 9.15 -32.01
C SER A 85 12.64 8.77 -33.48
N LYS A 86 11.65 7.92 -33.81
CA LYS A 86 11.31 7.54 -35.20
C LYS A 86 10.36 8.52 -35.91
N SER A 87 9.78 9.48 -35.19
CA SER A 87 8.82 10.43 -35.73
C SER A 87 9.50 11.55 -36.56
N GLN A 88 8.72 12.51 -37.06
CA GLN A 88 9.26 13.66 -37.80
C GLN A 88 10.16 14.53 -36.89
N PRO A 89 11.04 15.39 -37.45
CA PRO A 89 11.70 16.43 -36.67
C PRO A 89 10.67 17.25 -35.89
N GLY A 90 10.70 17.16 -34.55
CA GLY A 90 9.72 17.82 -33.67
C GLY A 90 8.74 16.89 -32.94
N GLY A 91 8.71 15.58 -33.26
CA GLY A 91 7.91 14.62 -32.50
C GLY A 91 6.49 14.39 -33.02
N PHE A 92 5.59 14.04 -32.10
CA PHE A 92 4.13 14.05 -32.29
C PHE A 92 3.54 15.39 -31.84
N ASP A 93 2.49 15.84 -32.52
CA ASP A 93 1.72 17.05 -32.19
C ASP A 93 0.97 16.87 -30.87
N GLU A 94 0.22 15.76 -30.75
CA GLU A 94 -0.49 15.35 -29.53
C GLU A 94 -0.29 13.87 -29.21
N ILE A 95 -0.18 13.56 -27.92
CA ILE A 95 -0.14 12.20 -27.38
C ILE A 95 -1.36 11.97 -26.50
N ILE A 96 -2.05 10.85 -26.72
CA ILE A 96 -3.19 10.40 -25.93
C ILE A 96 -2.88 9.05 -25.33
N LEU A 97 -3.01 8.94 -24.01
CA LEU A 97 -2.77 7.70 -23.28
C LEU A 97 -4.11 7.12 -22.81
N LEU A 98 -4.40 5.89 -23.20
CA LEU A 98 -5.58 5.13 -22.80
C LEU A 98 -5.16 3.88 -22.05
N GLY A 99 -5.80 3.61 -20.92
CA GLY A 99 -5.57 2.38 -20.19
C GLY A 99 -6.85 1.81 -19.60
N HIS A 100 -7.01 0.49 -19.72
CA HIS A 100 -8.11 -0.27 -19.11
C HIS A 100 -7.65 -0.97 -17.83
N SER A 101 -8.39 -0.80 -16.72
CA SER A 101 -8.11 -1.46 -15.43
C SER A 101 -6.66 -1.21 -14.96
N ILE A 102 -5.82 -2.24 -14.78
CA ILE A 102 -4.39 -2.07 -14.47
C ILE A 102 -3.65 -1.25 -15.54
N GLY A 103 -4.05 -1.33 -16.82
CA GLY A 103 -3.47 -0.52 -17.89
C GLY A 103 -3.61 0.98 -17.61
N ALA A 104 -4.70 1.39 -16.96
CA ALA A 104 -4.91 2.78 -16.52
C ALA A 104 -3.85 3.23 -15.51
N LEU A 105 -3.47 2.34 -14.58
CA LEU A 105 -2.40 2.60 -13.61
C LEU A 105 -1.02 2.70 -14.27
N ILE A 106 -0.76 1.82 -15.24
CA ILE A 106 0.52 1.81 -15.97
C ILE A 106 0.67 3.07 -16.83
N VAL A 107 -0.37 3.51 -17.56
CA VAL A 107 -0.28 4.78 -18.32
C VAL A 107 -0.07 5.99 -17.42
N ARG A 108 -0.76 6.05 -16.27
CA ARG A 108 -0.56 7.14 -15.29
C ARG A 108 0.86 7.14 -14.76
N LYS A 109 1.39 5.97 -14.38
CA LYS A 109 2.76 5.85 -13.88
C LYS A 109 3.78 6.22 -14.95
N ALA A 110 3.60 5.77 -16.19
CA ALA A 110 4.49 6.13 -17.29
C ALA A 110 4.49 7.64 -17.55
N PHE A 111 3.32 8.29 -17.48
CA PHE A 111 3.23 9.74 -17.61
C PHE A 111 3.95 10.48 -16.48
N VAL A 112 3.70 10.10 -15.22
CA VAL A 112 4.41 10.65 -14.05
C VAL A 112 5.92 10.48 -14.21
N MET A 113 6.37 9.31 -14.65
CA MET A 113 7.78 9.05 -14.90
C MET A 113 8.34 9.94 -16.01
N ALA A 114 7.58 10.14 -17.07
CA ALA A 114 7.95 11.01 -18.17
C ALA A 114 8.02 12.49 -17.78
N CYS A 115 7.26 12.93 -16.77
CA CYS A 115 7.34 14.29 -16.25
C CYS A 115 8.59 14.56 -15.38
N GLY A 116 9.35 13.52 -15.04
CA GLY A 116 10.58 13.64 -14.26
C GLY A 116 10.37 13.60 -12.75
N SER A 117 11.41 13.16 -12.04
CA SER A 117 11.43 12.93 -10.60
C SER A 117 11.47 14.23 -9.83
N GLN A 118 10.74 14.28 -8.71
CA GLN A 118 10.69 15.43 -7.81
C GLN A 118 11.35 15.09 -6.48
N GLU A 119 11.86 16.10 -5.77
CA GLU A 119 12.48 15.90 -4.45
C GLU A 119 11.47 15.37 -3.43
N GLU A 120 10.26 15.93 -3.38
CA GLU A 120 9.19 15.49 -2.47
C GLU A 120 8.54 14.15 -2.88
N ALA A 121 8.73 13.71 -4.12
CA ALA A 121 8.13 12.49 -4.66
C ALA A 121 9.09 11.83 -5.67
N PRO A 122 10.17 11.20 -5.18
CA PRO A 122 11.18 10.62 -6.06
C PRO A 122 10.65 9.42 -6.81
N ILE A 123 11.07 9.27 -8.07
CA ILE A 123 10.80 8.08 -8.87
C ILE A 123 11.75 6.96 -8.43
N GLU A 124 11.19 5.77 -8.22
CA GLU A 124 11.89 4.63 -7.60
C GLU A 124 12.98 4.01 -8.48
N CYS A 125 13.08 4.45 -9.74
CA CYS A 125 14.08 3.96 -10.68
C CYS A 125 14.83 5.11 -11.35
N ALA A 126 16.11 4.85 -11.63
CA ALA A 126 17.01 5.81 -12.25
C ALA A 126 16.64 6.14 -13.70
N GLY A 127 17.16 7.26 -14.20
CA GLY A 127 16.99 7.68 -15.58
C GLY A 127 15.73 8.51 -15.83
N PHE A 128 15.06 8.94 -14.77
CA PHE A 128 13.88 9.80 -14.80
C PHE A 128 14.10 11.08 -13.99
N GLU A 129 15.34 11.51 -13.78
CA GLU A 129 15.68 12.74 -13.07
C GLU A 129 15.24 13.98 -13.86
N SER A 130 15.18 13.88 -15.19
CA SER A 130 14.74 14.95 -16.10
C SER A 130 13.48 14.56 -16.88
N PRO A 131 12.61 15.54 -17.21
CA PRO A 131 11.42 15.27 -18.03
C PRO A 131 11.77 14.77 -19.43
N ARG A 132 10.95 13.86 -19.97
CA ARG A 132 11.02 13.40 -21.36
C ARG A 132 10.49 14.48 -22.31
N PRO A 133 11.09 14.66 -23.50
CA PRO A 133 10.65 15.69 -24.46
C PRO A 133 9.18 15.59 -24.86
N TRP A 134 8.64 14.37 -24.91
CA TRP A 134 7.26 14.11 -25.32
C TRP A 134 6.24 14.30 -24.20
N ALA A 135 6.66 14.40 -22.93
CA ALA A 135 5.74 14.53 -21.80
C ALA A 135 4.84 15.77 -21.94
N GLY A 136 5.40 16.89 -22.41
CA GLY A 136 4.64 18.12 -22.69
C GLY A 136 3.66 18.02 -23.86
N ARG A 137 3.71 16.95 -24.67
CA ARG A 137 2.77 16.68 -25.77
C ARG A 137 1.59 15.80 -25.36
N VAL A 138 1.58 15.28 -24.13
CA VAL A 138 0.43 14.50 -23.64
C VAL A 138 -0.75 15.43 -23.43
N ALA A 139 -1.72 15.35 -24.34
CA ALA A 139 -2.92 16.18 -24.31
C ALA A 139 -3.98 15.58 -23.40
N ARG A 140 -4.07 14.24 -23.36
CA ARG A 140 -5.15 13.54 -22.66
C ARG A 140 -4.75 12.17 -22.12
N ILE A 141 -5.30 11.84 -20.96
CA ILE A 141 -5.20 10.53 -20.32
C ILE A 141 -6.62 10.04 -20.07
N VAL A 142 -7.03 8.94 -20.71
CA VAL A 142 -8.37 8.37 -20.56
C VAL A 142 -8.27 7.02 -19.86
N LEU A 143 -8.97 6.91 -18.74
CA LEU A 143 -8.90 5.79 -17.81
C LEU A 143 -10.20 4.99 -17.91
N LEU A 144 -10.16 3.82 -18.54
CA LEU A 144 -11.29 2.91 -18.69
C LEU A 144 -11.36 2.00 -17.47
N ALA A 145 -12.37 2.15 -16.61
CA ALA A 145 -12.49 1.43 -15.35
C ALA A 145 -11.16 1.41 -14.56
N GLY A 146 -10.47 2.57 -14.51
CA GLY A 146 -9.15 2.69 -13.90
C GLY A 146 -9.20 2.48 -12.39
N MET A 147 -8.38 1.57 -11.89
CA MET A 147 -8.36 1.15 -10.48
C MET A 147 -7.46 2.07 -9.63
N ASN A 148 -7.73 3.37 -9.63
CA ASN A 148 -6.80 4.42 -9.22
C ASN A 148 -6.30 4.32 -7.77
N ARG A 149 -7.12 3.77 -6.87
CA ARG A 149 -6.77 3.48 -5.47
C ARG A 149 -6.22 2.07 -5.24
N GLY A 150 -6.12 1.26 -6.29
CA GLY A 150 -5.87 -0.18 -6.21
C GLY A 150 -7.11 -0.96 -5.77
N TRP A 151 -7.10 -2.28 -5.96
CA TRP A 151 -8.23 -3.10 -5.53
C TRP A 151 -8.21 -3.39 -4.03
N SER A 152 -9.42 -3.53 -3.47
CA SER A 152 -9.69 -4.06 -2.15
C SER A 152 -10.92 -4.96 -2.19
N PHE A 153 -11.10 -5.81 -1.18
CA PHE A 153 -12.36 -6.56 -1.05
C PHE A 153 -13.50 -5.60 -0.70
N SER A 154 -14.45 -5.43 -1.62
CA SER A 154 -15.72 -4.77 -1.32
C SER A 154 -16.75 -5.81 -0.84
N HIS A 155 -17.74 -5.36 -0.06
CA HIS A 155 -18.84 -6.22 0.40
C HIS A 155 -19.78 -6.66 -0.75
N HIS A 156 -19.56 -6.17 -1.97
CA HIS A 156 -20.37 -6.45 -3.16
C HIS A 156 -19.84 -7.61 -4.01
N ILE A 157 -18.70 -8.19 -3.65
CA ILE A 157 -18.12 -9.33 -4.37
C ILE A 157 -18.98 -10.58 -4.13
N THR A 158 -19.41 -11.24 -5.21
CA THR A 158 -20.17 -12.49 -5.11
C THR A 158 -19.40 -13.58 -4.35
N PRO A 159 -20.06 -14.50 -3.62
CA PRO A 159 -19.38 -15.51 -2.79
C PRO A 159 -18.35 -16.35 -3.55
N TRP A 160 -18.62 -16.69 -4.82
CA TRP A 160 -17.69 -17.45 -5.67
C TRP A 160 -16.44 -16.66 -6.04
N ARG A 161 -16.59 -15.37 -6.37
CA ARG A 161 -15.44 -14.49 -6.61
C ARG A 161 -14.64 -14.31 -5.33
N ALA A 162 -15.31 -14.14 -4.19
CA ALA A 162 -14.66 -14.02 -2.89
C ALA A 162 -13.82 -15.27 -2.55
N LEU A 163 -14.34 -16.47 -2.84
CA LEU A 163 -13.60 -17.73 -2.67
C LEU A 163 -12.37 -17.79 -3.59
N GLY A 164 -12.52 -17.46 -4.88
CA GLY A 164 -11.42 -17.45 -5.84
C GLY A 164 -10.30 -16.49 -5.43
N TRP A 165 -10.67 -15.30 -4.97
CA TRP A 165 -9.71 -14.34 -4.42
C TRP A 165 -9.06 -14.83 -3.12
N LEU A 166 -9.80 -15.50 -2.23
CA LEU A 166 -9.23 -16.06 -1.01
C LEU A 166 -8.17 -17.12 -1.33
N ILE A 167 -8.45 -18.01 -2.28
CA ILE A 167 -7.48 -19.00 -2.80
C ILE A 167 -6.26 -18.26 -3.38
N GLY A 168 -6.49 -17.25 -4.20
CA GLY A 168 -5.42 -16.42 -4.76
C GLY A 168 -4.54 -15.79 -3.70
N ILE A 169 -5.11 -15.25 -2.61
CA ILE A 169 -4.35 -14.65 -1.51
C ILE A 169 -3.46 -15.69 -0.85
N GLN A 170 -4.00 -16.88 -0.56
CA GLN A 170 -3.21 -17.94 0.07
C GLN A 170 -2.09 -18.41 -0.86
N PHE A 171 -2.36 -18.52 -2.16
CA PHE A 171 -1.35 -18.77 -3.18
C PHE A 171 -0.27 -17.68 -3.18
N SER A 172 -0.65 -16.40 -3.18
CA SER A 172 0.31 -15.30 -3.12
C SER A 172 1.13 -15.31 -1.83
N ARG A 173 0.53 -15.66 -0.69
CA ARG A 173 1.25 -15.79 0.59
C ARG A 173 2.24 -16.93 0.54
N LEU A 174 1.88 -18.06 -0.05
CA LEU A 174 2.78 -19.19 -0.28
C LEU A 174 3.93 -18.79 -1.21
N CYS A 175 3.65 -18.10 -2.33
CA CYS A 175 4.69 -17.58 -3.23
C CYS A 175 5.65 -16.63 -2.51
N MET A 176 5.13 -15.72 -1.68
CA MET A 176 5.98 -14.84 -0.87
C MET A 176 6.81 -15.62 0.14
N LEU A 177 6.23 -16.62 0.82
CA LEU A 177 6.95 -17.44 1.79
C LEU A 177 8.10 -18.21 1.11
N VAL A 178 7.81 -18.91 0.02
CA VAL A 178 8.78 -19.74 -0.72
C VAL A 178 9.86 -18.89 -1.40
N SER A 179 9.52 -17.70 -1.87
CA SER A 179 10.48 -16.79 -2.53
C SER A 179 11.24 -15.87 -1.57
N GLY A 180 11.04 -15.99 -0.26
CA GLY A 180 11.61 -15.07 0.72
C GLY A 180 11.15 -13.62 0.51
N GLY A 181 9.93 -13.42 0.00
CA GLY A 181 9.32 -12.12 -0.28
C GLY A 181 9.68 -11.50 -1.62
N ARG A 182 10.48 -12.17 -2.47
CA ARG A 182 11.00 -11.59 -3.72
C ARG A 182 10.04 -11.67 -4.91
N ARG A 183 9.10 -12.62 -4.91
CA ARG A 183 8.16 -12.83 -6.02
C ARG A 183 6.73 -12.72 -5.54
N MET A 184 5.99 -11.81 -6.14
CA MET A 184 4.57 -11.59 -5.89
C MET A 184 3.86 -11.43 -7.24
N PRO A 185 2.70 -12.07 -7.47
CA PRO A 185 1.96 -11.88 -8.71
C PRO A 185 1.55 -10.41 -8.86
N VAL A 186 1.57 -9.90 -10.08
CA VAL A 186 1.38 -8.47 -10.40
C VAL A 186 0.08 -7.91 -9.82
N VAL A 187 -1.00 -8.72 -9.81
CA VAL A 187 -2.29 -8.32 -9.25
C VAL A 187 -2.16 -7.94 -7.77
N TYR A 188 -1.31 -8.60 -6.98
CA TYR A 188 -1.11 -8.25 -5.58
C TYR A 188 -0.23 -7.01 -5.39
N ALA A 189 0.54 -6.62 -6.41
CA ALA A 189 1.36 -5.42 -6.42
C ALA A 189 0.55 -4.14 -6.70
N ILE A 190 -0.71 -4.27 -7.14
CA ILE A 190 -1.64 -3.15 -7.36
C ILE A 190 -2.81 -3.14 -6.35
N ARG A 191 -2.63 -3.81 -5.21
CA ARG A 191 -3.58 -3.72 -4.10
C ARG A 191 -3.62 -2.31 -3.54
N ARG A 192 -4.75 -1.95 -2.98
CA ARG A 192 -4.92 -0.70 -2.24
C ARG A 192 -3.84 -0.54 -1.17
N GLY A 193 -3.18 0.61 -1.19
CA GLY A 193 -2.09 0.94 -0.28
C GLY A 193 -0.75 0.24 -0.56
N SER A 194 -0.63 -0.58 -1.60
CA SER A 194 0.65 -1.17 -2.02
C SER A 194 1.69 -0.10 -2.41
N PRO A 195 3.00 -0.43 -2.41
CA PRO A 195 4.05 0.52 -2.77
C PRO A 195 3.84 1.20 -4.12
N PHE A 196 3.51 0.41 -5.15
CA PHE A 196 3.28 0.92 -6.50
C PHE A 196 2.12 1.92 -6.53
N ILE A 197 0.97 1.57 -5.94
CA ILE A 197 -0.21 2.45 -5.89
C ILE A 197 0.09 3.71 -5.09
N THR A 198 0.66 3.58 -3.90
CA THR A 198 0.89 4.72 -3.02
C THR A 198 1.86 5.71 -3.62
N ASN A 199 3.00 5.24 -4.15
CA ASN A 199 3.97 6.11 -4.80
C ASN A 199 3.37 6.75 -6.05
N LEU A 200 2.62 6.00 -6.87
CA LEU A 200 1.91 6.56 -8.02
C LEU A 200 1.00 7.72 -7.61
N ARG A 201 0.17 7.54 -6.58
CA ARG A 201 -0.75 8.58 -6.10
C ARG A 201 0.00 9.80 -5.57
N LEU A 202 1.04 9.59 -4.76
CA LEU A 202 1.83 10.71 -4.20
C LEU A 202 2.60 11.47 -5.27
N GLN A 203 3.22 10.77 -6.22
CA GLN A 203 3.92 11.40 -7.33
C GLN A 203 2.97 12.11 -8.29
N TRP A 204 1.76 11.58 -8.49
CA TRP A 204 0.71 12.24 -9.26
C TRP A 204 0.30 13.57 -8.60
N LEU A 205 0.09 13.58 -7.29
CA LEU A 205 -0.21 14.80 -6.53
C LEU A 205 0.94 15.82 -6.61
N ALA A 206 2.19 15.38 -6.43
CA ALA A 206 3.37 16.24 -6.52
C ALA A 206 3.55 16.84 -7.92
N MET A 207 3.39 16.02 -8.97
CA MET A 207 3.46 16.46 -10.36
C MET A 207 2.45 17.57 -10.66
N HIS A 208 1.21 17.47 -10.15
CA HIS A 208 0.19 18.49 -10.39
C HIS A 208 0.50 19.85 -9.76
N LYS A 209 1.23 19.90 -8.64
CA LYS A 209 1.67 21.16 -8.03
C LYS A 209 2.65 21.96 -8.90
N LEU A 210 3.31 21.30 -9.86
CA LEU A 210 4.37 21.87 -10.70
C LEU A 210 3.94 22.10 -12.16
N VAL A 211 2.65 21.90 -12.45
CA VAL A 211 2.06 22.24 -13.75
C VAL A 211 2.21 23.74 -13.99
N GLY A 212 2.80 24.09 -15.14
CA GLY A 212 3.04 25.48 -15.55
C GLY A 212 4.39 26.05 -15.11
N SER A 213 5.10 25.43 -14.16
CA SER A 213 6.47 25.81 -13.78
C SER A 213 7.52 24.87 -14.38
N VAL A 214 7.40 23.57 -14.10
CA VAL A 214 8.32 22.53 -14.57
C VAL A 214 7.64 21.61 -15.58
N VAL A 215 6.35 21.30 -15.37
CA VAL A 215 5.58 20.47 -16.28
C VAL A 215 4.88 21.37 -17.31
N PRO A 216 5.15 21.23 -18.62
CA PRO A 216 4.76 22.22 -19.63
C PRO A 216 3.24 22.40 -19.80
N ARG A 217 2.45 21.37 -19.53
CA ARG A 217 0.99 21.37 -19.76
C ARG A 217 0.30 20.35 -18.86
N ASN A 218 -0.87 20.71 -18.34
CA ASN A 218 -1.71 19.73 -17.65
C ASN A 218 -2.44 18.85 -18.66
N ALA A 219 -2.21 17.54 -18.61
CA ALA A 219 -2.96 16.58 -19.42
C ALA A 219 -4.39 16.45 -18.88
N THR A 220 -5.39 16.61 -19.75
CA THR A 220 -6.78 16.39 -19.36
C THR A 220 -6.98 14.92 -19.01
N THR A 221 -7.43 14.63 -17.79
CA THR A 221 -7.63 13.25 -17.32
C THR A 221 -9.11 12.94 -17.26
N VAL A 222 -9.55 11.92 -18.00
CA VAL A 222 -10.96 11.50 -18.05
C VAL A 222 -11.11 10.08 -17.53
N GLN A 223 -11.78 9.90 -16.40
CA GLN A 223 -12.16 8.59 -15.88
C GLN A 223 -13.51 8.19 -16.47
N LEU A 224 -13.54 7.00 -17.04
CA LEU A 224 -14.74 6.33 -17.54
C LEU A 224 -15.06 5.16 -16.63
N LEU A 225 -16.15 5.22 -15.87
CA LEU A 225 -16.58 4.11 -15.00
C LEU A 225 -17.87 3.49 -15.51
N GLY A 226 -17.96 2.16 -15.46
CA GLY A 226 -19.18 1.46 -15.81
C GLY A 226 -20.29 1.69 -14.78
N SER A 227 -21.52 1.93 -15.24
CA SER A 227 -22.68 2.16 -14.37
C SER A 227 -23.04 0.97 -13.45
N VAL A 228 -22.50 -0.22 -13.71
CA VAL A 228 -22.66 -1.44 -12.89
C VAL A 228 -21.30 -2.06 -12.54
N ASP A 229 -20.22 -1.26 -12.52
CA ASP A 229 -18.88 -1.72 -12.09
C ASP A 229 -18.88 -2.03 -10.59
N ASP A 230 -18.49 -3.27 -10.23
CA ASP A 230 -18.43 -3.77 -8.86
C ASP A 230 -17.00 -3.81 -8.27
N MET A 231 -16.01 -3.37 -9.05
CA MET A 231 -14.59 -3.47 -8.74
C MET A 231 -13.94 -2.13 -8.38
N VAL A 232 -14.38 -1.04 -9.00
CA VAL A 232 -13.85 0.31 -8.76
C VAL A 232 -14.93 1.18 -8.15
N ALA A 233 -14.68 1.69 -6.95
CA ALA A 233 -15.62 2.59 -6.30
C ALA A 233 -15.39 4.02 -6.80
N PRO A 234 -16.44 4.83 -6.96
CA PRO A 234 -16.25 6.19 -7.43
C PRO A 234 -15.36 7.07 -6.53
N GLU A 235 -15.32 6.78 -5.23
CA GLU A 235 -14.44 7.41 -4.23
C GLU A 235 -12.94 7.11 -4.43
N ASP A 236 -12.59 6.15 -5.30
CA ASP A 236 -11.21 5.76 -5.55
C ASP A 236 -10.40 6.81 -6.36
N ASN A 237 -11.04 7.92 -6.73
CA ASN A 237 -10.49 8.93 -7.65
C ASN A 237 -10.17 10.28 -7.00
N ILE A 238 -10.13 10.36 -5.65
CA ILE A 238 -9.93 11.63 -4.93
C ILE A 238 -8.61 12.32 -5.33
N ASP A 239 -7.51 11.57 -5.50
CA ASP A 239 -6.22 12.13 -5.91
C ASP A 239 -6.26 12.70 -7.33
N LEU A 240 -7.07 12.13 -8.21
CA LEU A 240 -7.25 12.65 -9.57
C LEU A 240 -8.05 13.95 -9.58
N ALA A 241 -9.09 14.03 -8.77
CA ALA A 241 -9.96 15.20 -8.66
C ALA A 241 -9.28 16.42 -8.01
N SER A 242 -8.08 16.24 -7.45
CA SER A 242 -7.34 17.33 -6.82
C SER A 242 -6.75 18.37 -7.79
N GLY A 243 -6.81 18.11 -9.11
CA GLY A 243 -6.47 19.05 -10.18
C GLY A 243 -7.70 19.43 -11.01
N GLY A 244 -7.82 20.70 -11.41
CA GLY A 244 -8.96 21.23 -12.18
C GLY A 244 -9.14 20.68 -13.62
N ASP A 245 -8.40 19.63 -13.99
CA ASP A 245 -8.42 19.00 -15.32
C ASP A 245 -8.83 17.52 -15.28
N PHE A 246 -9.53 17.11 -14.21
CA PHE A 246 -10.10 15.79 -14.06
C PHE A 246 -11.61 15.79 -14.34
N PHE A 247 -12.05 14.85 -15.16
CA PHE A 247 -13.45 14.66 -15.52
C PHE A 247 -13.86 13.20 -15.31
N TYR A 248 -15.08 13.01 -14.83
CA TYR A 248 -15.62 11.70 -14.53
C TYR A 248 -16.90 11.49 -15.33
N LEU A 249 -16.93 10.48 -16.21
CA LEU A 249 -18.11 10.15 -17.01
C LEU A 249 -18.56 8.72 -16.75
N ASP A 250 -19.87 8.54 -16.56
CA ASP A 250 -20.48 7.22 -16.48
C ASP A 250 -20.64 6.59 -17.86
N VAL A 251 -20.28 5.32 -17.95
CA VAL A 251 -20.46 4.49 -19.13
C VAL A 251 -21.66 3.56 -18.91
N PRO A 252 -22.78 3.79 -19.62
CA PRO A 252 -24.01 3.06 -19.36
C PRO A 252 -23.88 1.57 -19.67
N LYS A 253 -24.66 0.74 -18.95
CA LYS A 253 -24.77 -0.72 -19.16
C LYS A 253 -23.40 -1.43 -19.16
N SER A 254 -22.45 -0.94 -18.37
CA SER A 254 -21.06 -1.40 -18.37
C SER A 254 -20.60 -1.73 -16.97
N GLY A 255 -19.86 -2.82 -16.83
CA GLY A 255 -19.08 -3.16 -15.64
C GLY A 255 -17.59 -3.13 -15.95
N HIS A 256 -16.78 -3.68 -15.04
CA HIS A 256 -15.32 -3.54 -15.09
C HIS A 256 -14.68 -4.08 -16.39
N ALA A 257 -15.10 -5.26 -16.82
CA ALA A 257 -14.49 -5.97 -17.95
C ALA A 257 -14.99 -5.45 -19.32
N ASN A 258 -16.30 -5.24 -19.45
CA ASN A 258 -16.95 -4.96 -20.73
C ASN A 258 -17.04 -3.48 -21.09
N VAL A 259 -16.48 -2.57 -20.28
CA VAL A 259 -16.39 -1.14 -20.62
C VAL A 259 -15.67 -0.88 -21.95
N ILE A 260 -14.83 -1.82 -22.41
CA ILE A 260 -14.09 -1.75 -23.67
C ILE A 260 -14.85 -2.32 -24.88
N GLU A 261 -16.00 -2.96 -24.67
CA GLU A 261 -16.80 -3.56 -25.73
C GLU A 261 -17.66 -2.50 -26.42
N VAL A 262 -17.09 -1.86 -27.44
CA VAL A 262 -17.69 -0.78 -28.24
C VAL A 262 -18.21 -1.27 -29.61
N ASP A 263 -18.83 -2.45 -29.63
CA ASP A 263 -19.37 -3.06 -30.84
C ASP A 263 -20.66 -2.38 -31.34
N ASN A 264 -21.26 -2.94 -32.39
CA ASN A 264 -22.48 -2.39 -33.01
C ASN A 264 -23.77 -2.68 -32.23
N SER A 265 -23.70 -3.37 -31.09
CA SER A 265 -24.88 -3.55 -30.23
C SER A 265 -25.34 -2.21 -29.66
N GLU A 266 -26.59 -2.12 -29.20
CA GLU A 266 -27.10 -0.89 -28.57
C GLU A 266 -26.22 -0.44 -27.39
N ALA A 267 -25.77 -1.40 -26.56
CA ALA A 267 -24.87 -1.13 -25.45
C ALA A 267 -23.47 -0.69 -25.93
N GLY A 268 -22.92 -1.37 -26.95
CA GLY A 268 -21.63 -1.03 -27.55
C GLY A 268 -21.61 0.36 -28.17
N GLN A 269 -22.67 0.75 -28.88
CA GLN A 269 -22.84 2.10 -29.41
C GLN A 269 -22.96 3.15 -28.30
N ALA A 270 -23.67 2.85 -27.21
CA ALA A 270 -23.76 3.76 -26.07
C ALA A 270 -22.39 3.97 -25.40
N ARG A 271 -21.60 2.90 -25.21
CA ARG A 271 -20.22 2.96 -24.71
C ARG A 271 -19.32 3.76 -25.64
N SER A 272 -19.40 3.48 -26.94
CA SER A 272 -18.65 4.17 -27.99
C SER A 272 -18.86 5.68 -27.95
N LYS A 273 -20.11 6.14 -27.82
CA LYS A 273 -20.43 7.57 -27.70
C LYS A 273 -19.72 8.26 -26.53
N VAL A 274 -19.71 7.64 -25.35
CA VAL A 274 -19.04 8.21 -24.16
C VAL A 274 -17.53 8.21 -24.34
N LEU A 275 -16.96 7.13 -24.90
CA LEU A 275 -15.54 7.05 -25.19
C LEU A 275 -15.07 8.07 -26.23
N THR A 276 -15.82 8.26 -27.32
CA THR A 276 -15.54 9.29 -28.31
C THR A 276 -15.54 10.69 -27.69
N ARG A 277 -16.50 10.98 -26.80
CA ARG A 277 -16.51 12.23 -26.02
C ARG A 277 -15.26 12.36 -25.16
N ALA A 278 -14.90 11.32 -24.42
CA ALA A 278 -13.70 11.31 -23.60
C ALA A 278 -12.43 11.54 -24.44
N LEU A 279 -12.37 11.07 -25.69
CA LEU A 279 -11.23 11.26 -26.57
C LEU A 279 -11.14 12.66 -27.19
N THR A 280 -12.27 13.26 -27.55
CA THR A 280 -12.31 14.39 -28.49
C THR A 280 -12.96 15.67 -27.96
N ALA A 281 -13.80 15.59 -26.93
CA ALA A 281 -14.57 16.73 -26.45
C ALA A 281 -13.68 17.79 -25.78
N SER A 282 -14.12 19.05 -25.83
CA SER A 282 -13.44 20.16 -25.14
C SER A 282 -13.53 20.02 -23.62
N ARG A 283 -12.69 20.76 -22.88
CA ARG A 283 -12.76 20.80 -21.41
C ARG A 283 -14.11 21.31 -20.92
N ASP A 284 -14.68 22.31 -21.58
CA ASP A 284 -15.98 22.88 -21.23
C ASP A 284 -17.13 21.88 -21.46
N ASP A 285 -17.06 21.09 -22.53
CA ASP A 285 -18.02 20.01 -22.78
C ASP A 285 -17.94 18.92 -21.71
N LEU A 286 -16.71 18.50 -21.36
CA LEU A 286 -16.49 17.51 -20.32
C LEU A 286 -16.95 18.01 -18.95
N ALA A 287 -16.73 19.29 -18.63
CA ALA A 287 -17.21 19.91 -17.41
C ALA A 287 -18.73 19.89 -17.30
N ARG A 288 -19.46 19.98 -18.42
CA ARG A 288 -20.92 19.89 -18.45
C ARG A 288 -21.45 18.48 -18.30
N TRP A 289 -20.68 17.47 -18.70
CA TRP A 289 -21.09 16.06 -18.64
C TRP A 289 -20.53 15.31 -17.44
N THR A 290 -19.58 15.91 -16.71
CA THR A 290 -18.99 15.26 -15.55
C THR A 290 -20.06 14.96 -14.51
N VAL A 291 -20.07 13.73 -14.02
CA VAL A 291 -21.00 13.29 -12.97
C VAL A 291 -20.29 13.41 -11.63
N ILE A 292 -21.01 13.90 -10.61
CA ILE A 292 -20.52 13.83 -9.23
C ILE A 292 -20.79 12.39 -8.76
N PRO A 293 -19.76 11.60 -8.47
CA PRO A 293 -19.96 10.16 -8.41
C PRO A 293 -20.61 9.65 -7.12
N THR A 294 -20.81 10.53 -6.14
CA THR A 294 -21.33 10.21 -4.80
C THR A 294 -22.21 11.34 -4.26
N ASP A 295 -23.22 10.98 -3.46
CA ASP A 295 -24.13 11.94 -2.82
C ASP A 295 -23.41 12.89 -1.85
N GLN A 296 -22.26 12.47 -1.31
CA GLN A 296 -21.43 13.28 -0.41
C GLN A 296 -20.49 14.24 -1.16
N GLY A 297 -20.47 14.18 -2.49
CA GLY A 297 -19.49 14.83 -3.33
C GLY A 297 -18.08 14.23 -3.17
N ILE A 298 -17.17 14.63 -4.05
CA ILE A 298 -15.74 14.38 -3.86
C ILE A 298 -15.30 15.14 -2.60
N GLN A 299 -14.63 14.47 -1.66
CA GLN A 299 -14.20 15.10 -0.40
C GLN A 299 -13.44 16.40 -0.68
N LYS A 300 -13.93 17.51 -0.11
CA LYS A 300 -13.35 18.84 -0.36
C LYS A 300 -11.92 18.93 0.20
N ILE A 301 -11.03 19.46 -0.63
CA ILE A 301 -9.67 19.85 -0.25
C ILE A 301 -9.77 20.97 0.81
N ASP A 302 -8.97 20.87 1.87
CA ASP A 302 -8.87 21.91 2.90
C ASP A 302 -7.42 22.38 3.02
N GLU A 303 -7.10 23.44 2.31
CA GLU A 303 -5.76 24.03 2.26
C GLU A 303 -5.37 24.77 3.54
N ARG A 304 -6.33 25.02 4.44
CA ARG A 304 -6.10 25.73 5.71
C ARG A 304 -5.37 24.85 6.73
N ILE A 305 -5.48 23.53 6.59
CA ILE A 305 -4.82 22.57 7.49
C ILE A 305 -3.31 22.61 7.22
N THR A 306 -2.54 22.95 8.26
CA THR A 306 -1.08 23.07 8.18
C THR A 306 -0.38 21.80 8.66
N ASP A 307 -1.02 21.01 9.52
CA ASP A 307 -0.42 19.81 10.08
C ASP A 307 -1.46 18.68 10.23
N VAL A 308 -1.07 17.46 9.85
CA VAL A 308 -1.85 16.23 10.05
C VAL A 308 -1.07 15.31 10.98
N VAL A 309 -1.72 14.80 12.02
CA VAL A 309 -1.09 13.92 13.02
C VAL A 309 -1.73 12.55 12.99
N PHE A 310 -0.95 11.54 12.61
CA PHE A 310 -1.36 10.14 12.64
C PHE A 310 -1.10 9.57 14.04
N VAL A 311 -2.12 8.97 14.65
CA VAL A 311 -1.97 8.29 15.96
C VAL A 311 -2.45 6.85 15.82
N ILE A 312 -1.51 5.90 15.79
CA ILE A 312 -1.76 4.51 15.40
C ILE A 312 -1.48 3.56 16.57
N HIS A 313 -2.47 2.71 16.85
CA HIS A 313 -2.42 1.73 17.94
C HIS A 313 -1.65 0.45 17.58
N GLY A 314 -1.46 -0.40 18.60
CA GLY A 314 -0.79 -1.70 18.50
C GLY A 314 -1.72 -2.87 18.19
N ILE A 315 -1.18 -4.09 18.35
CA ILE A 315 -2.00 -5.32 18.31
C ILE A 315 -2.75 -5.50 19.64
N ARG A 316 -3.81 -6.29 19.61
CA ARG A 316 -4.65 -6.62 20.78
C ARG A 316 -5.18 -5.37 21.52
N ASP A 317 -5.43 -4.30 20.76
CA ASP A 317 -5.87 -3.00 21.24
C ASP A 317 -6.95 -2.47 20.30
N GLU A 318 -8.01 -1.91 20.88
CA GLU A 318 -9.10 -1.25 20.14
C GLU A 318 -8.75 0.20 19.80
N GLY A 319 -7.68 0.75 20.39
CA GLY A 319 -7.12 2.04 20.00
C GLY A 319 -7.80 3.26 20.61
N TYR A 320 -8.68 3.11 21.61
CA TYR A 320 -9.38 4.26 22.21
C TYR A 320 -8.46 5.37 22.74
N TRP A 321 -7.26 5.03 23.19
CA TRP A 321 -6.29 6.03 23.68
C TRP A 321 -5.76 6.94 22.56
N THR A 322 -5.80 6.51 21.30
CA THR A 322 -5.30 7.29 20.16
C THR A 322 -6.03 8.62 20.06
N HIS A 323 -7.35 8.62 20.26
CA HIS A 323 -8.19 9.81 20.32
C HIS A 323 -7.79 10.77 21.45
N LYS A 324 -7.32 10.26 22.59
CA LYS A 324 -6.93 11.10 23.73
C LYS A 324 -5.64 11.85 23.46
N ILE A 325 -4.65 11.18 22.88
CA ILE A 325 -3.40 11.83 22.46
C ILE A 325 -3.70 12.85 21.35
N ALA A 326 -4.42 12.44 20.30
CA ALA A 326 -4.83 13.33 19.22
C ALA A 326 -5.56 14.59 19.72
N ARG A 327 -6.54 14.41 20.60
CA ARG A 327 -7.25 15.51 21.26
C ARG A 327 -6.30 16.43 22.02
N THR A 328 -5.34 15.88 22.75
CA THR A 328 -4.33 16.67 23.47
C THR A 328 -3.49 17.52 22.50
N VAL A 329 -3.05 16.94 21.37
CA VAL A 329 -2.30 17.69 20.35
C VAL A 329 -3.13 18.86 19.78
N GLU A 330 -4.39 18.60 19.45
CA GLU A 330 -5.30 19.65 18.96
C GLU A 330 -5.56 20.73 20.02
N GLU A 331 -5.75 20.36 21.28
CA GLU A 331 -5.98 21.29 22.39
C GLU A 331 -4.77 22.18 22.65
N VAL A 332 -3.55 21.63 22.63
CA VAL A 332 -2.31 22.39 22.80
C VAL A 332 -2.16 23.46 21.71
N GLU A 333 -2.35 23.11 20.43
CA GLU A 333 -2.23 24.13 19.37
C GLU A 333 -3.42 25.10 19.36
N ARG A 334 -4.63 24.68 19.75
CA ARG A 334 -5.76 25.61 19.96
C ARG A 334 -5.47 26.64 21.05
N MET A 335 -4.83 26.25 22.15
CA MET A 335 -4.39 27.19 23.19
C MET A 335 -3.35 28.16 22.61
N ARG A 336 -2.30 27.65 21.96
CA ARG A 336 -1.25 28.48 21.34
C ARG A 336 -1.79 29.45 20.30
N ASN A 337 -2.79 29.05 19.50
CA ASN A 337 -3.44 29.93 18.54
C ASN A 337 -4.25 31.05 19.20
N ARG A 338 -4.87 30.80 20.36
CA ARG A 338 -5.53 31.87 21.15
C ARG A 338 -4.51 32.87 21.68
N ASP A 339 -3.37 32.40 22.16
CA ASP A 339 -2.29 33.28 22.61
C ASP A 339 -1.75 34.12 21.46
N LYS A 340 -1.56 33.52 20.27
CA LYS A 340 -1.20 34.24 19.04
C LYS A 340 -2.25 35.28 18.64
N ASP A 341 -3.54 34.99 18.82
CA ASP A 341 -4.60 35.98 18.54
C ASP A 341 -4.47 37.21 19.44
N LEU A 342 -4.25 37.01 20.73
CA LEU A 342 -4.05 38.11 21.68
C LEU A 342 -2.82 38.94 21.33
N LEU A 343 -1.71 38.28 20.97
CA LEU A 343 -0.48 38.97 20.54
C LEU A 343 -0.67 39.71 19.22
N ASN A 344 -1.45 39.16 18.29
CA ASN A 344 -1.70 39.76 16.99
C ASN A 344 -2.61 40.99 17.06
N ILE A 345 -3.48 41.11 18.08
CA ILE A 345 -4.27 42.33 18.31
C ILE A 345 -3.36 43.54 18.60
N GLN A 346 -2.20 43.29 19.21
CA GLN A 346 -1.24 44.33 19.60
C GLN A 346 -0.20 44.65 18.52
N ARG A 347 -0.17 43.88 17.43
CA ARG A 347 0.85 43.97 16.36
C ARG A 347 0.24 44.46 15.05
N GLY A 348 1.03 45.15 14.23
CA GLY A 348 0.64 45.54 12.87
C GLY A 348 0.52 44.32 11.93
N GLU A 349 -0.19 44.48 10.81
CA GLU A 349 -0.45 43.37 9.85
C GLU A 349 0.82 42.66 9.37
N SER A 350 1.92 43.39 9.16
CA SER A 350 3.20 42.85 8.71
C SER A 350 3.94 42.00 9.75
N GLU A 351 3.56 42.07 11.04
CA GLU A 351 4.19 41.32 12.13
C GLU A 351 3.29 40.19 12.69
N ARG A 352 2.20 39.87 11.98
CA ARG A 352 1.21 38.91 12.42
C ARG A 352 1.79 37.50 12.45
N ILE A 353 1.70 36.85 13.60
CA ILE A 353 2.14 35.47 13.80
C ILE A 353 1.12 34.54 13.13
N SER A 354 1.61 33.64 12.26
CA SER A 354 0.79 32.65 11.58
C SER A 354 0.25 31.58 12.53
N LYS A 355 -1.01 31.20 12.32
CA LYS A 355 -1.66 30.10 13.04
C LYS A 355 -1.35 28.77 12.38
N ARG A 356 -1.38 27.70 13.16
CA ARG A 356 -1.36 26.32 12.64
C ARG A 356 -2.72 25.68 12.87
N TYR A 357 -3.21 24.92 11.90
CA TYR A 357 -4.45 24.19 12.02
C TYR A 357 -4.17 22.70 11.93
N ILE A 358 -4.52 21.99 12.99
CA ILE A 358 -4.20 20.57 13.17
C ILE A 358 -5.40 19.71 12.79
N LYS A 359 -5.14 18.61 12.10
CA LYS A 359 -6.10 17.52 11.90
C LYS A 359 -5.50 16.20 12.39
N SER A 360 -6.23 15.46 13.22
CA SER A 360 -5.80 14.12 13.61
C SER A 360 -6.38 13.01 12.71
N GLU A 361 -5.56 12.00 12.41
CA GLU A 361 -5.95 10.72 11.82
C GLU A 361 -5.79 9.61 12.86
N THR A 362 -6.93 9.19 13.43
CA THR A 362 -7.01 8.18 14.49
C THR A 362 -7.82 6.95 14.05
N SER A 363 -8.00 6.75 12.74
CA SER A 363 -8.67 5.55 12.23
C SER A 363 -7.98 4.29 12.75
N SER A 364 -8.76 3.24 12.97
CA SER A 364 -8.27 1.95 13.44
C SER A 364 -8.31 0.92 12.30
N TYR A 365 -7.31 0.05 12.24
CA TYR A 365 -7.35 -1.14 11.41
C TYR A 365 -8.11 -2.32 12.08
N GLY A 366 -8.74 -2.06 13.23
CA GLY A 366 -9.46 -3.01 14.07
C GLY A 366 -8.55 -3.82 15.00
N TYR A 367 -9.18 -4.68 15.81
CA TYR A 367 -8.46 -5.60 16.69
C TYR A 367 -7.59 -6.57 15.86
N PHE A 368 -6.31 -6.68 16.23
CA PHE A 368 -5.36 -7.55 15.54
C PHE A 368 -4.71 -8.53 16.52
N ALA A 369 -5.01 -9.82 16.35
CA ALA A 369 -4.52 -10.89 17.21
C ALA A 369 -3.03 -11.17 17.00
N MET A 370 -2.40 -11.78 18.03
CA MET A 370 -0.95 -12.03 18.07
C MET A 370 -0.47 -13.01 16.99
N LEU A 371 -1.19 -14.11 16.74
CA LEU A 371 -0.76 -15.12 15.79
C LEU A 371 -0.75 -14.60 14.34
N PRO A 372 -1.82 -13.93 13.85
CA PRO A 372 -1.78 -13.23 12.56
C PRO A 372 -0.68 -12.18 12.44
N PHE A 373 -0.29 -11.52 13.53
CA PHE A 373 0.82 -10.57 13.54
C PHE A 373 2.19 -11.23 13.24
N LEU A 374 2.37 -12.52 13.52
CA LEU A 374 3.58 -13.24 13.15
C LEU A 374 3.74 -13.46 11.64
N LEU A 375 2.66 -13.36 10.87
CA LEU A 375 2.67 -13.61 9.43
C LEU A 375 3.07 -12.32 8.66
N PRO A 376 4.22 -12.29 7.96
CA PRO A 376 4.69 -11.08 7.29
C PRO A 376 3.70 -10.51 6.26
N GLY A 377 3.01 -11.40 5.53
CA GLY A 377 2.00 -10.98 4.56
C GLY A 377 0.78 -10.29 5.19
N VAL A 378 0.42 -10.64 6.43
CA VAL A 378 -0.70 -9.99 7.14
C VAL A 378 -0.24 -8.66 7.73
N ARG A 379 0.99 -8.58 8.28
CA ARG A 379 1.56 -7.30 8.70
C ARG A 379 1.65 -6.29 7.55
N ARG A 380 2.05 -6.76 6.36
CA ARG A 380 2.10 -5.94 5.14
C ARG A 380 0.72 -5.36 4.80
N GLN A 381 -0.36 -6.13 4.93
CA GLN A 381 -1.72 -5.64 4.70
C GLN A 381 -2.11 -4.48 5.64
N ARG A 382 -1.69 -4.51 6.90
CA ARG A 382 -1.95 -3.42 7.85
C ARG A 382 -1.16 -2.16 7.52
N MET A 383 0.09 -2.33 7.11
CA MET A 383 0.91 -1.24 6.60
C MET A 383 0.32 -0.64 5.31
N GLU A 384 -0.17 -1.46 4.38
CA GLU A 384 -0.88 -1.00 3.17
C GLU A 384 -2.12 -0.16 3.53
N TRP A 385 -2.90 -0.58 4.53
CA TRP A 385 -4.01 0.24 5.05
C TRP A 385 -3.56 1.62 5.56
N LEU A 386 -2.44 1.70 6.28
CA LEU A 386 -1.90 2.97 6.77
C LEU A 386 -1.48 3.88 5.61
N MET A 387 -0.86 3.31 4.59
CA MET A 387 -0.42 4.06 3.41
C MET A 387 -1.60 4.55 2.57
N ASP A 388 -2.68 3.78 2.49
CA ASP A 388 -3.95 4.28 1.95
C ASP A 388 -4.44 5.50 2.74
N ARG A 389 -4.47 5.46 4.08
CA ARG A 389 -4.84 6.64 4.90
C ARG A 389 -3.93 7.83 4.67
N TYR A 390 -2.62 7.59 4.53
CA TYR A 390 -1.63 8.64 4.27
C TYR A 390 -1.92 9.35 2.94
N THR A 391 -2.11 8.61 1.84
CA THR A 391 -2.40 9.19 0.53
C THR A 391 -3.69 9.99 0.48
N GLU A 392 -4.75 9.52 1.15
CA GLU A 392 -6.02 10.25 1.24
C GLU A 392 -5.86 11.58 1.98
N ASN A 393 -5.18 11.56 3.13
CA ASN A 393 -4.92 12.78 3.89
C ASN A 393 -4.02 13.73 3.10
N LYS A 394 -3.04 13.23 2.33
CA LYS A 394 -2.18 14.07 1.48
C LYS A 394 -2.95 14.72 0.33
N ALA A 395 -3.88 13.99 -0.30
CA ALA A 395 -4.76 14.54 -1.33
C ALA A 395 -5.72 15.60 -0.75
N ARG A 396 -6.23 15.37 0.47
CA ARG A 396 -7.19 16.26 1.13
C ARG A 396 -6.56 17.50 1.76
N TYR A 397 -5.36 17.37 2.29
CA TYR A 397 -4.60 18.42 2.98
C TYR A 397 -3.24 18.61 2.30
N PRO A 398 -3.20 19.15 1.07
CA PRO A 398 -2.01 19.15 0.20
C PRO A 398 -0.83 19.97 0.75
N ASN A 399 -1.11 20.97 1.58
CA ASN A 399 -0.13 21.87 2.20
C ASN A 399 0.30 21.43 3.60
N ALA A 400 -0.31 20.37 4.14
CA ALA A 400 -0.03 19.96 5.50
C ALA A 400 1.30 19.21 5.63
N SER A 401 2.00 19.45 6.74
CA SER A 401 3.08 18.62 7.25
C SER A 401 2.52 17.43 8.04
N PHE A 402 3.13 16.26 7.92
CA PHE A 402 2.59 15.04 8.51
C PHE A 402 3.45 14.62 9.69
N SER A 403 2.87 14.37 10.86
CA SER A 403 3.58 13.81 12.02
C SER A 403 2.93 12.49 12.45
N PHE A 404 3.67 11.66 13.18
CA PHE A 404 3.24 10.31 13.51
C PHE A 404 3.48 9.95 14.97
N VAL A 405 2.53 9.25 15.58
CA VAL A 405 2.66 8.62 16.90
C VAL A 405 2.25 7.16 16.74
N GLY A 406 3.18 6.24 16.98
CA GLY A 406 2.95 4.80 16.86
C GLY A 406 3.21 4.07 18.15
N HIS A 407 2.32 3.13 18.47
CA HIS A 407 2.54 2.17 19.55
C HIS A 407 2.73 0.76 19.01
N SER A 408 3.71 0.03 19.53
CA SER A 408 3.85 -1.41 19.26
C SER A 408 3.85 -1.70 17.75
N HIS A 409 2.86 -2.44 17.22
CA HIS A 409 2.72 -2.69 15.78
C HIS A 409 2.67 -1.41 14.93
N GLY A 410 2.11 -0.30 15.42
CA GLY A 410 2.15 0.99 14.71
C GLY A 410 3.57 1.48 14.43
N THR A 411 4.53 1.21 15.33
CA THR A 411 5.95 1.55 15.11
C THR A 411 6.56 0.74 13.96
N TYR A 412 6.22 -0.56 13.90
CA TYR A 412 6.62 -1.42 12.79
C TYR A 412 6.02 -0.96 11.47
N MET A 413 4.73 -0.61 11.46
CA MET A 413 4.03 -0.19 10.23
C MET A 413 4.72 1.01 9.60
N LEU A 414 5.07 2.04 10.40
CA LEU A 414 5.80 3.18 9.89
C LEU A 414 7.23 2.82 9.48
N ALA A 415 8.00 2.13 10.32
CA ALA A 415 9.39 1.80 10.01
C ALA A 415 9.50 0.95 8.72
N ARG A 416 8.56 0.03 8.50
CA ARG A 416 8.46 -0.73 7.25
C ARG A 416 8.04 0.15 6.07
N ALA A 417 7.06 1.04 6.27
CA ALA A 417 6.61 1.97 5.23
C ALA A 417 7.75 2.88 4.74
N LEU A 418 8.59 3.41 5.63
CA LEU A 418 9.73 4.24 5.25
C LEU A 418 10.72 3.49 4.34
N LEU A 419 10.85 2.17 4.45
CA LEU A 419 11.70 1.36 3.57
C LEU A 419 11.04 1.10 2.20
N ASP A 420 9.74 0.81 2.20
CA ASP A 420 9.02 0.35 1.00
C ASP A 420 8.46 1.52 0.15
N TYR A 421 8.29 2.71 0.73
CA TYR A 421 7.58 3.86 0.14
C TYR A 421 8.47 5.11 0.19
N ARG A 422 9.14 5.42 -0.92
CA ARG A 422 10.11 6.53 -0.99
C ARG A 422 9.49 7.92 -0.91
N CYS A 423 8.22 8.06 -1.30
CA CYS A 423 7.52 9.35 -1.31
C CYS A 423 6.85 9.68 0.04
N VAL A 424 6.96 8.80 1.04
CA VAL A 424 6.37 9.01 2.35
C VAL A 424 7.29 9.89 3.19
N GLN A 425 6.72 10.96 3.73
CA GLN A 425 7.43 11.96 4.51
C GLN A 425 6.70 12.26 5.81
N PHE A 426 7.44 12.31 6.91
CA PHE A 426 6.94 12.71 8.22
C PHE A 426 7.88 13.74 8.86
N LYS A 427 7.33 14.81 9.41
CA LYS A 427 8.07 15.85 10.12
C LYS A 427 8.63 15.29 11.43
N ASN A 428 7.77 14.90 12.36
CA ASN A 428 8.16 14.39 13.68
C ASN A 428 7.47 13.05 13.95
N VAL A 429 8.24 12.07 14.43
CA VAL A 429 7.78 10.69 14.67
C VAL A 429 7.99 10.31 16.13
N VAL A 430 6.96 9.81 16.80
CA VAL A 430 7.03 9.30 18.17
C VAL A 430 6.77 7.81 18.20
N PHE A 431 7.69 7.05 18.78
CA PHE A 431 7.57 5.61 18.99
C PHE A 431 7.40 5.27 20.48
N ALA A 432 6.33 4.55 20.78
CA ALA A 432 6.03 4.01 22.10
C ALA A 432 6.03 2.48 22.05
N GLY A 433 6.77 1.83 22.96
CA GLY A 433 6.82 0.36 23.00
C GLY A 433 7.29 -0.25 21.67
N SER A 434 8.33 0.37 21.06
CA SER A 434 8.75 0.05 19.71
C SER A 434 9.13 -1.43 19.52
N VAL A 435 8.57 -2.05 18.48
CA VAL A 435 8.93 -3.42 18.05
C VAL A 435 9.89 -3.40 16.86
N VAL A 436 10.49 -2.25 16.56
CA VAL A 436 11.45 -2.07 15.48
C VAL A 436 12.81 -2.62 15.92
N ARG A 437 13.61 -3.08 14.95
CA ARG A 437 14.97 -3.55 15.22
C ARG A 437 15.87 -2.41 15.67
N ARG A 438 16.78 -2.72 16.59
CA ARG A 438 17.74 -1.74 17.14
C ARG A 438 18.74 -1.23 16.09
N ASP A 439 18.99 -2.03 15.05
CA ASP A 439 19.88 -1.75 13.91
C ASP A 439 19.14 -1.19 12.69
N TYR A 440 17.90 -0.71 12.87
CA TYR A 440 17.18 -0.01 11.82
C TYR A 440 18.00 1.20 11.34
N LYS A 441 18.12 1.35 10.02
CA LYS A 441 18.99 2.33 9.38
C LYS A 441 18.36 3.73 9.36
N TRP A 442 18.23 4.34 10.54
CA TRP A 442 17.63 5.66 10.67
C TRP A 442 18.38 6.73 9.86
N ARG A 443 19.70 6.60 9.70
CA ARG A 443 20.51 7.50 8.86
C ARG A 443 20.06 7.56 7.39
N ASP A 444 19.44 6.51 6.87
CA ASP A 444 19.00 6.48 5.47
C ASP A 444 17.68 7.25 5.26
N VAL A 445 16.92 7.47 6.34
CA VAL A 445 15.55 8.04 6.28
C VAL A 445 15.42 9.36 7.02
N ILE A 446 16.23 9.63 8.04
CA ILE A 446 16.24 10.94 8.74
C ILE A 446 16.93 11.97 7.84
N GLY A 447 16.30 13.13 7.68
CA GLY A 447 16.71 14.20 6.76
C GLY A 447 16.13 14.07 5.35
N SER A 448 15.70 12.88 4.93
CA SER A 448 15.08 12.64 3.61
C SER A 448 13.57 12.39 3.69
N GLN A 449 13.16 11.47 4.56
CA GLN A 449 11.76 11.06 4.76
C GLN A 449 11.24 11.42 6.15
N VAL A 450 12.12 11.52 7.16
CA VAL A 450 11.75 11.84 8.52
C VAL A 450 12.56 13.03 9.03
N GLY A 451 11.92 14.05 9.61
CA GLY A 451 12.64 15.16 10.24
C GLY A 451 13.31 14.73 11.55
N SER A 452 12.52 14.26 12.51
CA SER A 452 13.01 13.75 13.80
C SER A 452 12.19 12.58 14.34
N VAL A 453 12.81 11.80 15.22
CA VAL A 453 12.26 10.59 15.85
C VAL A 453 12.51 10.63 17.36
N LEU A 454 11.46 10.47 18.14
CA LEU A 454 11.51 10.27 19.59
C LEU A 454 11.08 8.85 19.93
N ASN A 455 11.96 8.06 20.55
CA ASN A 455 11.65 6.72 21.02
C ASN A 455 11.57 6.67 22.55
N PHE A 456 10.43 6.22 23.08
CA PHE A 456 10.27 5.98 24.51
C PHE A 456 10.70 4.55 24.86
N VAL A 457 11.69 4.43 25.75
CA VAL A 457 12.21 3.14 26.22
C VAL A 457 11.68 2.86 27.63
N ALA A 458 10.87 1.82 27.77
CA ALA A 458 10.22 1.47 29.03
C ALA A 458 11.12 0.61 29.94
N THR A 459 10.93 0.72 31.26
CA THR A 459 11.74 -0.02 32.24
C THR A 459 11.48 -1.52 32.26
N SER A 460 10.26 -1.95 31.87
CA SER A 460 9.74 -3.30 32.10
C SER A 460 8.93 -3.86 30.93
N ASP A 461 9.29 -3.52 29.70
CA ASP A 461 8.61 -4.03 28.50
C ASP A 461 8.99 -5.49 28.20
N TRP A 462 8.38 -6.42 28.94
CA TRP A 462 8.62 -7.86 28.79
C TRP A 462 8.17 -8.41 27.42
N VAL A 463 7.11 -7.83 26.84
CA VAL A 463 6.59 -8.25 25.53
C VAL A 463 7.67 -8.05 24.48
N VAL A 464 8.27 -6.85 24.44
CA VAL A 464 9.34 -6.50 23.51
C VAL A 464 10.67 -7.18 23.86
N ALA A 465 10.96 -7.33 25.15
CA ALA A 465 12.20 -7.96 25.62
C ALA A 465 12.29 -9.46 25.30
N ILE A 466 11.17 -10.18 25.24
CA ILE A 466 11.16 -11.63 25.01
C ILE A 466 10.79 -11.95 23.56
N PHE A 467 9.64 -11.48 23.08
CA PHE A 467 9.08 -11.99 21.83
C PHE A 467 9.76 -11.42 20.57
N PRO A 468 9.77 -10.10 20.31
CA PRO A 468 10.56 -9.53 19.22
C PRO A 468 12.04 -9.85 19.30
N LYS A 469 12.61 -9.97 20.51
CA LYS A 469 14.03 -10.33 20.70
C LYS A 469 14.32 -11.78 20.28
N ALA A 470 13.44 -12.73 20.60
CA ALA A 470 13.52 -14.09 20.08
C ALA A 470 13.39 -14.11 18.55
N LEU A 471 12.49 -13.31 17.97
CA LEU A 471 12.35 -13.25 16.51
C LEU A 471 13.56 -12.61 15.82
N GLN A 472 14.17 -11.60 16.46
CA GLN A 472 15.36 -10.90 15.96
C GLN A 472 16.55 -11.84 15.78
N THR A 473 16.70 -12.90 16.60
CA THR A 473 17.84 -13.83 16.49
C THR A 473 17.80 -14.73 15.27
N ILE A 474 16.61 -15.04 14.72
CA ILE A 474 16.49 -15.90 13.53
C ILE A 474 16.63 -15.13 12.22
N ARG A 475 16.73 -13.79 12.25
CA ARG A 475 16.85 -12.89 11.07
C ARG A 475 15.78 -13.04 9.98
N PHE A 476 14.86 -13.99 10.13
CA PHE A 476 13.74 -14.26 9.22
C PHE A 476 12.55 -13.31 9.46
N GLN A 477 12.61 -12.47 10.50
CA GLN A 477 11.58 -11.49 10.84
C GLN A 477 12.19 -10.10 10.99
N ASP A 478 11.41 -9.09 10.65
CA ASP A 478 11.74 -7.67 10.67
C ASP A 478 11.26 -6.96 11.95
N LEU A 479 11.20 -7.71 13.05
CA LEU A 479 10.84 -7.24 14.39
C LEU A 479 12.09 -7.21 15.30
N GLY A 480 12.08 -6.36 16.31
CA GLY A 480 13.15 -6.29 17.30
C GLY A 480 12.79 -5.51 18.55
N SER A 481 13.81 -5.22 19.37
CA SER A 481 13.64 -4.84 20.76
C SER A 481 13.78 -3.35 21.10
N ALA A 482 13.66 -2.43 20.13
CA ALA A 482 13.98 -1.01 20.35
C ALA A 482 13.17 -0.30 21.46
N GLY A 483 11.95 -0.75 21.77
CA GLY A 483 11.14 -0.23 22.88
C GLY A 483 11.65 -0.61 24.27
N HIS A 484 12.54 -1.60 24.36
CA HIS A 484 13.18 -2.06 25.60
C HIS A 484 14.69 -1.80 25.63
N ASP A 485 15.38 -2.00 24.50
CA ASP A 485 16.83 -1.92 24.39
C ASP A 485 17.32 -0.62 23.74
N GLY A 486 16.42 0.21 23.23
CA GLY A 486 16.75 1.39 22.45
C GLY A 486 17.38 1.07 21.08
N PHE A 487 17.54 2.09 20.26
CA PHE A 487 18.28 2.03 19.01
C PHE A 487 19.79 2.08 19.25
N ILE A 488 20.56 1.51 18.31
CA ILE A 488 22.03 1.53 18.39
C ILE A 488 22.59 2.87 17.91
N GLN A 489 21.91 3.52 16.95
CA GLN A 489 22.42 4.69 16.23
C GLN A 489 22.16 6.04 16.94
N THR A 490 21.57 6.03 18.14
CA THR A 490 21.07 7.23 18.84
C THR A 490 22.15 8.27 19.13
N SER A 491 23.38 7.84 19.44
CA SER A 491 24.50 8.76 19.74
C SER A 491 25.03 9.49 18.50
N ASP A 492 24.79 8.95 17.32
CA ASP A 492 25.50 9.33 16.09
C ASP A 492 24.55 9.84 15.00
N THR A 493 23.26 10.01 15.31
CA THR A 493 22.23 10.38 14.33
C THR A 493 21.46 11.58 14.87
N VAL A 494 21.72 12.76 14.30
CA VAL A 494 20.98 13.99 14.63
C VAL A 494 19.51 13.79 14.32
N GLY A 495 18.63 14.19 15.24
CA GLY A 495 17.19 14.01 15.12
C GLY A 495 16.68 12.64 15.55
N LEU A 496 17.52 11.73 16.05
CA LEU A 496 17.09 10.48 16.70
C LEU A 496 17.31 10.56 18.20
N GLU A 497 16.23 10.63 18.97
CA GLU A 497 16.26 10.89 20.41
C GLU A 497 15.54 9.80 21.20
N GLU A 498 15.97 9.61 22.45
CA GLU A 498 15.40 8.59 23.34
C GLU A 498 15.09 9.12 24.73
N VAL A 499 13.83 8.95 25.15
CA VAL A 499 13.46 9.07 26.56
C VAL A 499 13.63 7.70 27.20
N ARG A 500 14.72 7.53 27.94
CA ARG A 500 15.07 6.23 28.54
C ARG A 500 14.44 6.04 29.91
N PHE A 501 14.13 4.78 30.21
CA PHE A 501 13.67 4.31 31.53
C PHE A 501 12.34 4.92 31.99
N VAL A 502 11.40 5.01 31.07
CA VAL A 502 10.01 5.39 31.33
C VAL A 502 9.37 4.33 32.24
N PRO A 503 8.87 4.68 33.45
CA PRO A 503 8.37 3.68 34.38
C PRO A 503 7.11 2.97 33.88
N GLY A 504 7.22 1.66 33.66
CA GLY A 504 6.10 0.80 33.28
C GLY A 504 6.48 -0.29 32.29
N GLN A 505 5.44 -0.93 31.75
CA GLN A 505 5.54 -2.02 30.77
C GLN A 505 5.35 -1.49 29.34
N HIS A 506 4.87 -2.33 28.42
CA HIS A 506 4.73 -2.04 26.99
C HIS A 506 3.93 -0.78 26.63
N GLY A 507 2.96 -0.39 27.45
CA GLY A 507 2.15 0.83 27.28
C GLY A 507 2.62 2.03 28.10
N ALA A 508 3.84 2.02 28.66
CA ALA A 508 4.27 3.04 29.63
C ALA A 508 4.18 4.48 29.10
N ALA A 509 4.55 4.68 27.84
CA ALA A 509 4.52 6.00 27.18
C ALA A 509 3.11 6.46 26.77
N LEU A 510 2.09 5.61 26.88
CA LEU A 510 0.70 5.96 26.56
C LEU A 510 -0.04 6.61 27.75
N LYS A 511 0.59 6.66 28.92
CA LYS A 511 0.00 7.26 30.13
C LYS A 511 -0.15 8.77 29.97
N GLU A 512 -1.22 9.30 30.54
CA GLU A 512 -1.61 10.72 30.47
C GLU A 512 -0.49 11.70 30.77
N ARG A 513 0.38 11.39 31.75
CA ARG A 513 1.54 12.21 32.10
C ARG A 513 2.52 12.50 30.95
N TYR A 514 2.44 11.77 29.84
CA TYR A 514 3.29 11.96 28.66
C TYR A 514 2.57 12.60 27.47
N TRP A 515 1.26 12.82 27.52
CA TRP A 515 0.51 13.30 26.34
C TRP A 515 0.94 14.71 25.90
N THR A 516 1.17 15.62 26.85
CA THR A 516 1.66 16.98 26.53
C THR A 516 3.07 16.93 25.94
N ALA A 517 3.96 16.12 26.51
CA ALA A 517 5.31 15.90 25.98
C ALA A 517 5.30 15.34 24.55
N ILE A 518 4.41 14.37 24.27
CA ILE A 518 4.19 13.82 22.93
C ILE A 518 3.66 14.92 21.99
N ALA A 519 2.71 15.74 22.45
CA ALA A 519 2.15 16.82 21.65
C ALA A 519 3.20 17.88 21.29
N ASP A 520 4.01 18.32 22.24
CA ASP A 520 5.08 19.31 22.01
C ASP A 520 6.13 18.78 21.02
N PHE A 521 6.54 17.50 21.15
CA PHE A 521 7.46 16.89 20.19
C PHE A 521 6.83 16.77 18.80
N VAL A 522 5.58 16.32 18.70
CA VAL A 522 4.88 16.17 17.41
C VAL A 522 4.74 17.51 16.69
N LEU A 523 4.44 18.59 17.42
CA LEU A 523 4.24 19.93 16.86
C LEU A 523 5.56 20.63 16.51
N ASP A 524 6.53 20.59 17.42
CA ASP A 524 7.71 21.45 17.36
C ASP A 524 9.05 20.69 17.29
N GLY A 525 9.04 19.36 17.42
CA GLY A 525 10.26 18.54 17.45
C GLY A 525 11.08 18.68 18.73
N LYS A 526 10.53 19.32 19.78
CA LYS A 526 11.22 19.54 21.05
C LYS A 526 11.23 18.27 21.88
N THR A 527 12.42 17.77 22.19
CA THR A 527 12.60 16.66 23.12
C THR A 527 12.02 17.03 24.48
N PRO A 528 11.14 16.22 25.06
CA PRO A 528 10.67 16.49 26.40
C PRO A 528 11.77 16.17 27.41
N GLU A 529 12.08 17.11 28.30
CA GLU A 529 12.94 16.89 29.47
C GLU A 529 12.19 16.08 30.52
N ILE A 530 12.13 14.76 30.33
CA ILE A 530 11.53 13.84 31.30
C ILE A 530 12.64 13.33 32.20
N GLN A 531 12.67 13.79 33.45
CA GLN A 531 13.62 13.24 34.42
C GLN A 531 13.37 11.73 34.60
N PRO A 532 14.40 10.88 34.41
CA PRO A 532 14.23 9.44 34.55
C PRO A 532 14.00 9.10 36.02
N VAL A 533 12.83 8.53 36.34
CA VAL A 533 12.50 8.07 37.70
C VAL A 533 13.39 6.88 38.12
N ARG A 534 14.00 6.17 37.16
CA ARG A 534 14.99 5.12 37.38
C ARG A 534 16.16 5.24 36.41
N ARG A 535 17.36 4.89 36.86
CA ARG A 535 18.59 4.89 36.05
C ARG A 535 18.78 3.62 35.21
N GLU A 536 18.03 2.55 35.50
CA GLU A 536 18.23 1.23 34.89
C GLU A 536 16.91 0.46 34.66
N ARG A 537 16.98 -0.56 33.79
CA ARG A 537 15.89 -1.51 33.50
C ARG A 537 15.83 -2.59 34.59
N TYR A 538 14.68 -3.25 34.71
CA TYR A 538 14.55 -4.37 35.65
C TYR A 538 15.40 -5.57 35.19
N TRP A 539 16.36 -5.96 36.01
CA TRP A 539 17.32 -7.05 35.72
C TRP A 539 16.63 -8.36 35.32
N ALA A 540 15.51 -8.71 35.94
CA ALA A 540 14.76 -9.93 35.65
C ALA A 540 14.24 -9.97 34.20
N ILE A 541 13.85 -8.82 33.65
CA ILE A 541 13.35 -8.70 32.27
C ILE A 541 14.51 -8.70 31.28
N VAL A 542 15.64 -8.07 31.65
CA VAL A 542 16.88 -8.17 30.87
C VAL A 542 17.33 -9.62 30.75
N PHE A 543 17.31 -10.37 31.86
CA PHE A 543 17.66 -11.79 31.90
C PHE A 543 16.69 -12.65 31.08
N ALA A 544 15.37 -12.45 31.22
CA ALA A 544 14.37 -13.14 30.40
C ALA A 544 14.58 -12.88 28.89
N GLY A 545 14.95 -11.64 28.52
CA GLY A 545 15.29 -11.30 27.14
C GLY A 545 16.60 -11.93 26.63
N LEU A 546 17.55 -12.25 27.51
CA LEU A 546 18.76 -13.02 27.13
C LEU A 546 18.41 -14.49 26.84
N LEU A 547 17.45 -15.05 27.56
CA LEU A 547 16.97 -16.43 27.36
C LEU A 547 15.99 -16.57 26.19
N ALA A 548 15.49 -15.46 25.65
CA ALA A 548 14.51 -15.44 24.55
C ALA A 548 14.85 -16.36 23.34
N PRO A 549 16.11 -16.52 22.90
CA PRO A 549 16.43 -17.41 21.78
C PRO A 549 16.17 -18.90 22.08
N LEU A 550 16.11 -19.31 23.35
CA LEU A 550 15.81 -20.69 23.75
C LEU A 550 14.40 -21.13 23.36
N ILE A 551 13.48 -20.19 23.12
CA ILE A 551 12.13 -20.49 22.61
C ILE A 551 12.21 -21.30 21.31
N TRP A 552 13.19 -21.03 20.45
CA TRP A 552 13.35 -21.76 19.19
C TRP A 552 13.85 -23.19 19.37
N LEU A 553 14.68 -23.42 20.38
CA LEU A 553 15.08 -24.78 20.77
C LEU A 553 13.86 -25.57 21.22
N VAL A 554 13.00 -24.97 22.06
CA VAL A 554 11.74 -25.60 22.50
C VAL A 554 10.83 -25.91 21.32
N ILE A 555 10.63 -24.96 20.40
CA ILE A 555 9.81 -25.17 19.19
C ILE A 555 10.39 -26.31 18.33
N ALA A 556 11.71 -26.34 18.13
CA ALA A 556 12.36 -27.40 17.35
C ALA A 556 12.18 -28.78 18.01
N LEU A 557 12.32 -28.86 19.34
CA LEU A 557 12.07 -30.09 20.09
C LEU A 557 10.62 -30.55 20.00
N CYS A 558 9.65 -29.63 20.11
CA CYS A 558 8.23 -29.96 19.92
C CYS A 558 7.93 -30.47 18.51
N LEU A 559 8.49 -29.82 17.47
CA LEU A 559 8.31 -30.26 16.08
C LEU A 559 8.97 -31.63 15.84
N ALA A 560 10.14 -31.87 16.42
CA ALA A 560 10.80 -33.18 16.36
C ALA A 560 9.97 -34.25 17.07
N ALA A 561 9.42 -33.97 18.26
CA ALA A 561 8.54 -34.89 18.97
C ALA A 561 7.27 -35.20 18.16
N ILE A 562 6.63 -34.19 17.55
CA ILE A 562 5.47 -34.38 16.66
C ILE A 562 5.86 -35.21 15.44
N GLY A 563 7.00 -34.92 14.81
CA GLY A 563 7.51 -35.69 13.68
C GLY A 563 7.79 -37.15 14.04
N LEU A 564 8.40 -37.40 15.19
CA LEU A 564 8.62 -38.74 15.73
C LEU A 564 7.31 -39.46 16.02
N HIS A 565 6.30 -38.78 16.58
CA HIS A 565 4.97 -39.34 16.78
C HIS A 565 4.27 -39.73 15.47
N ILE A 566 4.44 -38.94 14.41
CA ILE A 566 3.84 -39.23 13.09
C ILE A 566 4.58 -40.36 12.39
N LEU A 567 5.91 -40.40 12.47
CA LEU A 567 6.77 -41.35 11.74
C LEU A 567 6.96 -42.69 12.46
N ALA A 568 6.80 -42.73 13.78
CA ALA A 568 6.90 -43.95 14.60
C ALA A 568 5.69 -44.08 15.55
N PRO A 569 4.50 -44.45 15.03
CA PRO A 569 3.28 -44.56 15.84
C PRO A 569 3.41 -45.55 17.01
N SER A 570 4.26 -46.56 16.88
CA SER A 570 4.56 -47.53 17.94
C SER A 570 5.19 -46.90 19.18
N TRP A 571 5.91 -45.79 19.04
CA TRP A 571 6.49 -45.04 20.16
C TRP A 571 5.48 -44.09 20.82
N ALA A 572 4.38 -43.76 20.14
CA ALA A 572 3.36 -42.87 20.69
C ALA A 572 2.61 -43.53 21.86
N GLY A 573 2.40 -44.85 21.84
CA GLY A 573 1.77 -45.59 22.94
C GLY A 573 2.56 -45.49 24.25
N ASP A 574 3.87 -45.72 24.19
CA ASP A 574 4.75 -45.70 25.36
C ASP A 574 4.96 -44.28 25.89
N PHE A 575 5.02 -43.28 25.01
CA PHE A 575 5.13 -41.88 25.42
C PHE A 575 3.85 -41.35 26.08
N HIS A 576 2.66 -41.75 25.62
CA HIS A 576 1.39 -41.36 26.27
C HIS A 576 1.23 -42.02 27.64
N ALA A 577 1.62 -43.29 27.76
CA ALA A 577 1.67 -44.01 29.04
C ALA A 577 2.62 -43.33 30.04
N TRP A 578 3.79 -42.90 29.57
CA TRP A 578 4.76 -42.14 30.38
C TRP A 578 4.26 -40.75 30.78
N LEU A 579 3.65 -39.99 29.84
CA LEU A 579 3.19 -38.61 30.09
C LEU A 579 1.98 -38.55 31.04
N LEU A 580 1.11 -39.58 31.02
CA LEU A 580 -0.07 -39.68 31.88
C LEU A 580 0.20 -40.44 33.19
N GLY A 581 1.39 -41.04 33.35
CA GLY A 581 1.74 -41.85 34.51
C GLY A 581 0.94 -43.15 34.63
N ILE A 582 0.42 -43.67 33.51
CA ILE A 582 -0.44 -44.86 33.47
C ILE A 582 0.33 -46.00 32.80
N SER A 583 0.27 -47.20 33.38
CA SER A 583 0.85 -48.41 32.77
C SER A 583 0.27 -48.64 31.36
N PRO A 584 1.10 -48.95 30.34
CA PRO A 584 0.65 -49.25 28.97
C PRO A 584 -0.45 -50.33 28.92
N HIS A 585 -0.46 -51.24 29.90
CA HIS A 585 -1.46 -52.30 30.03
C HIS A 585 -2.87 -51.80 30.35
N ALA A 586 -3.00 -50.75 31.17
CA ALA A 586 -4.31 -50.23 31.59
C ALA A 586 -5.02 -49.44 30.50
N VAL A 587 -4.26 -48.83 29.58
CA VAL A 587 -4.81 -48.16 28.39
C VAL A 587 -5.37 -49.20 27.40
N GLY A 588 -4.72 -50.37 27.29
CA GLY A 588 -5.19 -51.48 26.46
C GLY A 588 -6.51 -52.09 26.91
N GLU A 589 -6.73 -52.25 28.24
CA GLU A 589 -7.97 -52.82 28.80
C GLU A 589 -9.18 -51.89 28.71
N VAL A 590 -8.99 -50.57 28.81
CA VAL A 590 -10.10 -49.61 28.64
C VAL A 590 -10.51 -49.51 27.15
N LEU A 591 -9.56 -49.70 26.23
CA LEU A 591 -9.81 -49.61 24.79
C LEU A 591 -10.50 -50.84 24.19
N SER A 592 -10.36 -52.03 24.79
CA SER A 592 -11.05 -53.25 24.37
C SER A 592 -12.53 -53.28 24.76
N LEU A 593 -12.95 -52.46 25.72
CA LEU A 593 -14.34 -52.37 26.18
C LEU A 593 -15.26 -51.52 25.27
N VAL A 594 -14.71 -50.68 24.39
CA VAL A 594 -15.50 -49.68 23.64
C VAL A 594 -15.72 -50.07 22.17
N VAL A 595 -14.97 -51.03 21.61
CA VAL A 595 -15.11 -51.41 20.19
C VAL A 595 -14.94 -52.92 19.98
N PRO A 596 -15.96 -53.65 19.48
CA PRO A 596 -15.83 -55.08 19.23
C PRO A 596 -14.87 -55.36 18.07
N GLU A 597 -14.04 -56.40 18.22
CA GLU A 597 -13.16 -56.90 17.18
C GLU A 597 -13.97 -57.56 16.05
N SER A 598 -14.16 -56.86 14.93
CA SER A 598 -14.48 -57.51 13.65
C SER A 598 -13.25 -57.47 12.75
N GLY A 599 -12.75 -58.67 12.41
CA GLY A 599 -11.46 -58.92 11.81
C GLY A 599 -11.31 -58.49 10.35
N SER A 600 -11.13 -57.20 10.11
CA SER A 600 -10.54 -56.73 8.85
C SER A 600 -9.51 -55.62 9.09
N THR A 601 -8.28 -55.87 8.67
CA THR A 601 -7.09 -55.03 8.83
C THR A 601 -7.16 -53.69 8.09
N THR A 602 -8.18 -53.48 7.25
CA THR A 602 -8.40 -52.23 6.50
C THR A 602 -9.07 -51.12 7.33
N TRP A 603 -9.66 -51.43 8.50
CA TRP A 603 -10.31 -50.44 9.36
C TRP A 603 -9.41 -49.79 10.42
N ALA A 604 -8.20 -50.31 10.67
CA ALA A 604 -7.28 -49.73 11.65
C ALA A 604 -6.70 -48.38 11.18
N ALA A 605 -6.37 -48.28 9.89
CA ALA A 605 -5.86 -47.06 9.27
C ALA A 605 -6.95 -45.97 9.15
N SER A 606 -8.21 -46.35 8.94
CA SER A 606 -9.33 -45.41 8.86
C SER A 606 -9.71 -44.84 10.23
N LYS A 607 -9.64 -45.63 11.31
CA LYS A 607 -9.85 -45.15 12.69
C LYS A 607 -8.82 -44.09 13.08
N GLN A 608 -7.52 -44.36 12.89
CA GLN A 608 -6.46 -43.38 13.22
C GLN A 608 -6.56 -42.09 12.40
N SER A 609 -6.95 -42.20 11.12
CA SER A 609 -7.17 -41.04 10.26
C SER A 609 -8.35 -40.17 10.74
N ILE A 610 -9.44 -40.80 11.20
CA ILE A 610 -10.61 -40.10 11.77
C ILE A 610 -10.26 -39.43 13.10
N TYR A 611 -9.46 -40.10 13.96
CA TYR A 611 -8.98 -39.51 15.22
C TYR A 611 -8.05 -38.31 14.99
N PHE A 612 -7.15 -38.39 13.99
CA PHE A 612 -6.30 -37.26 13.60
C PHE A 612 -7.14 -36.11 13.03
N LEU A 613 -8.15 -36.39 12.21
CA LEU A 613 -9.04 -35.37 11.66
C LEU A 613 -9.85 -34.66 12.77
N LEU A 614 -10.37 -35.41 13.75
CA LEU A 614 -11.08 -34.87 14.91
C LEU A 614 -10.15 -34.04 15.81
N TYR A 615 -8.92 -34.51 16.04
CA TYR A 615 -7.91 -33.77 16.80
C TYR A 615 -7.53 -32.46 16.09
N VAL A 616 -7.27 -32.51 14.78
CA VAL A 616 -7.00 -31.32 13.97
C VAL A 616 -8.20 -30.36 13.97
N LEU A 617 -9.43 -30.87 13.87
CA LEU A 617 -10.65 -30.04 13.92
C LEU A 617 -10.87 -29.42 15.31
N VAL A 618 -10.60 -30.13 16.40
CA VAL A 618 -10.70 -29.60 17.77
C VAL A 618 -9.60 -28.57 18.02
N CYS A 619 -8.35 -28.85 17.66
CA CYS A 619 -7.26 -27.88 17.71
C CYS A 619 -7.55 -26.65 16.84
N TRP A 620 -8.11 -26.83 15.63
CA TRP A 620 -8.53 -25.74 14.75
C TRP A 620 -9.66 -24.92 15.36
N ARG A 621 -10.66 -25.56 16.00
CA ARG A 621 -11.79 -24.87 16.65
C ARG A 621 -11.38 -24.13 17.92
N ILE A 622 -10.36 -24.62 18.63
CA ILE A 622 -9.72 -23.93 19.76
C ILE A 622 -8.86 -22.76 19.27
N LEU A 623 -8.11 -22.93 18.17
CA LEU A 623 -7.26 -21.90 17.56
C LEU A 623 -8.05 -20.78 16.85
N THR A 624 -9.32 -21.00 16.52
CA THR A 624 -10.18 -20.02 15.84
C THR A 624 -11.16 -19.29 16.77
N ARG A 625 -11.23 -19.66 18.05
CA ARG A 625 -12.08 -19.02 19.08
C ARG A 625 -11.32 -18.21 20.13
N VAL A 626 -10.05 -17.90 19.89
CA VAL A 626 -9.20 -17.00 20.71
C VAL A 626 -8.55 -15.97 19.79
#